data_AF-A0A7K7C898-F1
#
_entry.id   AF-A0A7K7C898-F1
#
_cell.length_a   1.000
_cell.length_b   1.000
_cell.length_c   1.000
_cell.angle_alpha   90.00
_cell.angle_beta   90.00
_cell.angle_gamma   90.00
#
_symmetry.space_group_name_H-M   'P 1'
#
loop_
_entity.id
_entity.type
_entity.pdbx_description
1 polymer ?
#
loop_
_entity_poly.entity_id
_entity_poly.type
_entity_poly.pdbx_seq_one_letter_code
_entity_poly.pdbx_strand_id
1 'polypeptide(L)'
;MGSLVAKLLLPTLSSLVFLPTISIAAKRRFHMEAMVYFFTMFFVAFYHVCDSPGLSVLCFMRYDILEYFSIYGTALSIWVSLMALAEFDEPKRSTFIMFGVLTIAVRIYHDRWGYGVYSGPIGTAVLVITVKWLQKMKEKKGLYPDRSVYTQQIGPGFCFGALALMLRFFFEEWDYTYVHSFYHCALAMALVLLLPKENKKAGSAGTPARLDCSTLCCCV
;
A
#
# COMPACT_ATOMS: atom_id res chain seq x y z
N MET A 1 -17.33 -20.97 -23.22
CA MET A 1 -17.72 -20.79 -21.80
C MET A 1 -16.50 -20.66 -20.87
N GLY A 2 -15.49 -21.54 -20.95
CA GLY A 2 -14.29 -21.46 -20.09
C GLY A 2 -13.46 -20.17 -20.19
N SER A 3 -13.30 -19.57 -21.39
CA SER A 3 -12.52 -18.32 -21.53
C SER A 3 -13.24 -17.08 -21.00
N LEU A 4 -14.59 -17.07 -20.96
CA LEU A 4 -15.35 -15.94 -20.42
C LEU A 4 -15.28 -15.92 -18.89
N VAL A 5 -15.46 -17.08 -18.25
CA VAL A 5 -15.34 -17.23 -16.80
C VAL A 5 -13.91 -16.93 -16.32
N ALA A 6 -12.90 -17.42 -17.05
CA ALA A 6 -11.50 -17.09 -16.77
C ALA A 6 -11.21 -15.60 -16.92
N LYS A 7 -11.79 -14.93 -17.93
CA LYS A 7 -11.60 -13.48 -18.13
C LYS A 7 -12.27 -12.61 -17.06
N LEU A 8 -13.33 -13.11 -16.44
CA LEU A 8 -14.07 -12.40 -15.39
C LEU A 8 -13.48 -12.62 -14.00
N LEU A 9 -12.96 -13.81 -13.71
CA LEU A 9 -12.39 -14.13 -12.39
C LEU A 9 -10.92 -13.73 -12.22
N LEU A 10 -10.18 -13.47 -13.31
CA LEU A 10 -8.74 -13.20 -13.22
C LEU A 10 -8.39 -11.95 -12.40
N PRO A 11 -9.08 -10.80 -12.55
CA PRO A 11 -8.82 -9.62 -11.69
C PRO A 11 -9.09 -9.91 -10.20
N THR A 12 -10.12 -10.71 -9.90
CA THR A 12 -10.42 -11.16 -8.55
C THR A 12 -9.36 -12.11 -8.00
N LEU A 13 -8.93 -13.10 -8.78
CA LEU A 13 -7.91 -14.06 -8.34
C LEU A 13 -6.54 -13.41 -8.20
N SER A 14 -6.19 -12.51 -9.12
CA SER A 14 -4.92 -11.80 -9.08
C SER A 14 -4.81 -10.86 -7.88
N SER A 15 -5.92 -10.33 -7.34
CA SER A 15 -5.86 -9.54 -6.10
C SER A 15 -5.41 -10.37 -4.88
N LEU A 16 -5.53 -11.71 -4.92
CA LEU A 16 -4.99 -12.57 -3.86
C LEU A 16 -3.45 -12.56 -3.81
N VAL A 17 -2.78 -12.00 -4.81
CA VAL A 17 -1.32 -11.75 -4.78
C VAL A 17 -0.91 -10.77 -3.67
N PHE A 18 -1.86 -10.04 -3.06
CA PHE A 18 -1.57 -9.26 -1.86
C PHE A 18 -1.40 -10.13 -0.60
N LEU A 19 -1.87 -11.38 -0.56
CA LEU A 19 -1.67 -12.30 0.58
C LEU A 19 -0.20 -12.49 0.98
N PRO A 20 0.75 -12.79 0.05
CA PRO A 20 2.16 -12.83 0.39
C PRO A 20 2.68 -11.46 0.86
N THR A 21 2.22 -10.35 0.27
CA THR A 21 2.59 -8.99 0.70
C THR A 21 2.19 -8.71 2.15
N ILE A 22 0.95 -9.05 2.52
CA ILE A 22 0.41 -8.96 3.87
C ILE A 22 1.22 -9.83 4.82
N SER A 23 1.46 -11.09 4.44
CA SER A 23 2.19 -12.06 5.25
C SER A 23 3.63 -11.63 5.52
N ILE A 24 4.32 -11.09 4.51
CA ILE A 24 5.68 -10.56 4.64
C ILE A 24 5.68 -9.33 5.55
N ALA A 25 4.75 -8.39 5.36
CA ALA A 25 4.65 -7.20 6.21
C ALA A 25 4.41 -7.56 7.67
N ALA A 26 3.48 -8.48 7.94
CA ALA A 26 3.19 -8.98 9.28
C ALA A 26 4.41 -9.67 9.91
N LYS A 27 5.10 -10.55 9.18
CA LYS A 27 6.33 -11.22 9.65
C LYS A 27 7.46 -10.24 9.95
N ARG A 28 7.57 -9.17 9.16
CA ARG A 28 8.54 -8.07 9.38
C ARG A 28 8.09 -7.07 10.46
N ARG A 29 6.98 -7.32 11.16
CA ARG A 29 6.40 -6.48 12.22
C ARG A 29 5.93 -5.09 11.73
N PHE A 30 5.54 -4.98 10.46
CA PHE A 30 4.86 -3.82 9.90
C PHE A 30 3.34 -4.04 9.96
N HIS A 31 2.79 -4.12 11.17
CA HIS A 31 1.38 -4.50 11.39
C HIS A 31 0.39 -3.47 10.82
N MET A 32 0.72 -2.19 10.86
CA MET A 32 -0.12 -1.14 10.30
C MET A 32 -0.19 -1.26 8.77
N GLU A 33 0.96 -1.40 8.12
CA GLU A 33 1.05 -1.60 6.68
C GLU A 33 0.36 -2.90 6.26
N ALA A 34 0.54 -4.00 7.01
CA ALA A 34 -0.14 -5.27 6.77
C ALA A 34 -1.68 -5.14 6.83
N MET A 35 -2.20 -4.35 7.78
CA MET A 35 -3.63 -4.09 7.91
C MET A 35 -4.17 -3.28 6.72
N VAL A 36 -3.41 -2.28 6.25
CA VAL A 36 -3.76 -1.50 5.06
C VAL A 36 -3.71 -2.37 3.78
N TYR A 37 -2.73 -3.26 3.65
CA TYR A 37 -2.65 -4.19 2.52
C TYR A 37 -3.82 -5.19 2.53
N PHE A 38 -4.22 -5.67 3.72
CA PHE A 38 -5.39 -6.53 3.87
C PHE A 38 -6.68 -5.79 3.49
N PHE A 39 -6.85 -4.57 3.98
CA PHE A 39 -7.96 -3.69 3.60
C PHE A 39 -8.03 -3.52 2.08
N THR A 40 -6.89 -3.27 1.44
CA THR A 40 -6.78 -3.10 -0.02
C THR A 40 -7.17 -4.36 -0.76
N MET A 41 -6.58 -5.50 -0.38
CA MET A 41 -6.92 -6.80 -0.98
C MET A 41 -8.42 -7.09 -0.87
N PHE A 42 -9.01 -6.87 0.30
CA PHE A 42 -10.44 -7.07 0.53
C PHE A 42 -11.27 -6.23 -0.44
N PHE A 43 -11.08 -4.91 -0.48
CA PHE A 43 -11.91 -4.05 -1.33
C PHE A 43 -11.65 -4.27 -2.83
N VAL A 44 -10.40 -4.53 -3.25
CA VAL A 44 -10.09 -4.89 -4.65
C VAL A 44 -10.76 -6.20 -5.06
N ALA A 45 -10.69 -7.24 -4.21
CA ALA A 45 -11.33 -8.52 -4.49
C ALA A 45 -12.85 -8.38 -4.62
N PHE A 46 -13.49 -7.73 -3.64
CA PHE A 46 -14.94 -7.57 -3.65
C PHE A 46 -15.43 -6.62 -4.76
N TYR A 47 -14.65 -5.59 -5.11
CA TYR A 47 -14.92 -4.77 -6.28
C TYR A 47 -14.99 -5.62 -7.56
N HIS A 48 -14.00 -6.47 -7.83
CA HIS A 48 -14.00 -7.31 -9.03
C HIS A 48 -15.03 -8.45 -9.01
N VAL A 49 -15.35 -9.01 -7.83
CA VAL A 49 -16.48 -9.94 -7.68
C VAL A 49 -17.78 -9.25 -8.08
N CYS A 50 -17.97 -8.02 -7.65
CA CYS A 50 -19.18 -7.23 -7.91
C CYS A 50 -19.29 -6.71 -9.34
N ASP A 51 -18.15 -6.47 -9.99
CA ASP A 51 -18.05 -6.11 -11.40
C ASP A 51 -18.34 -7.32 -12.33
N SER A 52 -18.21 -8.54 -11.82
CA SER A 52 -18.40 -9.76 -12.59
C SER A 52 -19.90 -10.01 -12.93
N PRO A 53 -20.26 -10.22 -14.21
CA PRO A 53 -21.61 -10.52 -14.64
C PRO A 53 -22.20 -11.73 -13.90
N GLY A 54 -23.39 -11.56 -13.31
CA GLY A 54 -24.11 -12.62 -12.58
C GLY A 54 -23.66 -12.85 -11.13
N LEU A 55 -22.61 -12.17 -10.67
CA LEU A 55 -22.14 -12.22 -9.27
C LEU A 55 -22.46 -10.96 -8.47
N SER A 56 -23.06 -9.94 -9.08
CA SER A 56 -23.48 -8.70 -8.42
C SER A 56 -24.48 -8.92 -7.26
N VAL A 57 -25.17 -10.06 -7.24
CA VAL A 57 -26.07 -10.48 -6.14
C VAL A 57 -25.30 -10.72 -4.82
N LEU A 58 -24.01 -11.03 -4.91
CA LEU A 58 -23.15 -11.30 -3.75
C LEU A 58 -22.59 -10.01 -3.12
N CYS A 59 -22.89 -8.84 -3.70
CA CYS A 59 -22.39 -7.56 -3.22
C CYS A 59 -23.10 -7.13 -1.95
N PHE A 60 -22.34 -7.02 -0.86
CA PHE A 60 -22.85 -6.52 0.42
C PHE A 60 -22.93 -4.98 0.47
N MET A 61 -22.38 -4.28 -0.54
CA MET A 61 -22.25 -2.83 -0.59
C MET A 61 -22.41 -2.35 -2.04
N ARG A 62 -22.77 -1.08 -2.22
CA ARG A 62 -22.89 -0.46 -3.55
C ARG A 62 -21.54 -0.46 -4.28
N TYR A 63 -21.60 -0.66 -5.60
CA TYR A 63 -20.44 -0.73 -6.48
C TYR A 63 -19.53 0.51 -6.38
N ASP A 64 -20.12 1.71 -6.37
CA ASP A 64 -19.40 2.98 -6.29
C ASP A 64 -18.62 3.17 -4.99
N ILE A 65 -19.05 2.51 -3.91
CA ILE A 65 -18.36 2.52 -2.61
C ILE A 65 -17.23 1.48 -2.61
N LEU A 66 -17.46 0.30 -3.18
CA LEU A 66 -16.42 -0.73 -3.33
C LEU A 66 -15.27 -0.23 -4.21
N GLU A 67 -15.59 0.41 -5.32
CA GLU A 67 -14.61 1.06 -6.21
C GLU A 67 -13.82 2.13 -5.46
N TYR A 68 -14.51 3.02 -4.73
CA TYR A 68 -13.87 4.07 -3.94
C TYR A 68 -12.83 3.48 -2.97
N PHE A 69 -13.21 2.46 -2.19
CA PHE A 69 -12.31 1.86 -1.21
C PHE A 69 -11.21 1.00 -1.82
N SER A 70 -11.45 0.40 -3.00
CA SER A 70 -10.42 -0.29 -3.79
C SER A 70 -9.29 0.67 -4.18
N ILE A 71 -9.65 1.83 -4.76
CA ILE A 71 -8.71 2.87 -5.17
C ILE A 71 -8.03 3.50 -3.94
N TYR A 72 -8.81 3.79 -2.89
CA TYR A 72 -8.31 4.36 -1.64
C TYR A 72 -7.33 3.46 -0.91
N GLY A 73 -7.66 2.18 -0.74
CA GLY A 73 -6.76 1.20 -0.16
C GLY A 73 -5.46 1.11 -0.95
N THR A 74 -5.55 1.10 -2.27
CA THR A 74 -4.37 1.01 -3.14
C THR A 74 -3.44 2.22 -3.00
N ALA A 75 -3.99 3.44 -3.07
CA ALA A 75 -3.22 4.66 -2.88
C ALA A 75 -2.63 4.75 -1.46
N LEU A 76 -3.40 4.36 -0.45
CA LEU A 76 -2.95 4.33 0.94
C LEU A 76 -1.85 3.30 1.16
N SER A 77 -1.95 2.11 0.54
CA SER A 77 -0.92 1.07 0.57
C SER A 77 0.42 1.61 0.07
N ILE A 78 0.41 2.27 -1.08
CA ILE A 78 1.61 2.91 -1.65
C ILE A 78 2.17 3.95 -0.68
N TRP A 79 1.31 4.82 -0.13
CA TRP A 79 1.73 5.86 0.80
C TRP A 79 2.38 5.28 2.06
N VAL A 80 1.75 4.31 2.74
CA VAL A 80 2.28 3.74 3.97
C VAL A 80 3.57 2.95 3.73
N SER A 81 3.73 2.27 2.59
CA SER A 81 5.00 1.63 2.22
C SER A 81 6.13 2.65 2.08
N LEU A 82 5.87 3.78 1.42
CA LEU A 82 6.87 4.83 1.24
C LEU A 82 7.18 5.53 2.57
N MET A 83 6.19 5.74 3.44
CA MET A 83 6.43 6.28 4.78
C MET A 83 7.22 5.31 5.66
N ALA A 84 7.01 4.00 5.52
CA ALA A 84 7.84 2.99 6.17
C ALA A 84 9.29 3.02 5.66
N LEU A 85 9.48 3.17 4.34
CA LEU A 85 10.79 3.32 3.70
C LEU A 85 11.52 4.60 4.16
N ALA A 86 10.78 5.66 4.47
CA ALA A 86 11.36 6.90 4.99
C ALA A 86 11.98 6.73 6.39
N GLU A 87 11.61 5.71 7.18
CA GLU A 87 12.12 5.43 8.54
C GLU A 87 11.97 6.61 9.53
N PHE A 88 10.85 7.33 9.53
CA PHE A 88 10.59 8.42 10.50
C PHE A 88 10.43 7.91 11.93
N ASP A 89 10.91 8.70 12.89
CA ASP A 89 10.60 8.53 14.31
C ASP A 89 9.19 9.08 14.61
N GLU A 90 8.56 8.53 15.64
CA GLU A 90 7.34 9.13 16.17
C GLU A 90 7.66 10.45 16.90
N PRO A 91 6.77 11.46 16.85
CA PRO A 91 5.42 11.46 16.26
C PRO A 91 5.37 11.83 14.76
N LYS A 92 6.51 12.06 14.10
CA LYS A 92 6.54 12.50 12.70
C LYS A 92 5.96 11.44 11.78
N ARG A 93 6.29 10.17 12.01
CA ARG A 93 5.78 9.04 11.23
C ARG A 93 4.26 8.98 11.26
N SER A 94 3.64 8.94 12.43
CA SER A 94 2.16 8.96 12.56
C SER A 94 1.54 10.20 11.94
N THR A 95 2.16 11.38 12.10
CA THR A 95 1.69 12.62 11.47
C THR A 95 1.63 12.51 9.95
N PHE A 96 2.70 12.04 9.29
CA PHE A 96 2.71 11.87 7.83
C PHE A 96 1.76 10.78 7.36
N ILE A 97 1.61 9.68 8.11
CA ILE A 97 0.63 8.64 7.80
C ILE A 97 -0.78 9.23 7.83
N MET A 98 -1.15 9.91 8.93
CA MET A 98 -2.48 10.50 9.08
C MET A 98 -2.74 11.60 8.04
N PHE A 99 -1.73 12.39 7.70
CA PHE A 99 -1.84 13.36 6.62
C PHE A 99 -2.18 12.67 5.28
N GLY A 100 -1.49 11.57 4.96
CA GLY A 100 -1.81 10.77 3.77
C GLY A 100 -3.22 10.18 3.80
N VAL A 101 -3.63 9.57 4.92
CA VAL A 101 -4.98 9.01 5.13
C VAL A 101 -6.06 10.04 4.79
N LEU A 102 -5.95 11.24 5.35
CA LEU A 102 -6.93 12.31 5.15
C LEU A 102 -6.90 12.88 3.73
N THR A 103 -5.71 13.18 3.20
CA THR A 103 -5.57 13.80 1.87
C THR A 103 -5.94 12.86 0.73
N ILE A 104 -5.61 11.57 0.83
CA ILE A 104 -5.96 10.55 -0.16
C ILE A 104 -7.48 10.36 -0.20
N ALA A 105 -8.15 10.34 0.96
CA ALA A 105 -9.62 10.25 1.02
C ALA A 105 -10.28 11.41 0.28
N VAL A 106 -9.87 12.65 0.56
CA VAL A 106 -10.39 13.84 -0.14
C VAL A 106 -10.09 13.79 -1.63
N ARG A 107 -8.87 13.41 -2.03
CA ARG A 107 -8.47 13.38 -3.44
C ARG A 107 -9.31 12.41 -4.26
N ILE A 108 -9.57 11.21 -3.73
CA ILE A 108 -10.36 10.18 -4.43
C ILE A 108 -11.82 10.57 -4.48
N TYR A 109 -12.35 11.21 -3.43
CA TYR A 109 -13.71 11.74 -3.46
C TYR A 109 -13.89 12.78 -4.57
N HIS A 110 -12.91 13.68 -4.72
CA HIS A 110 -12.93 14.72 -5.74
C HIS A 110 -12.77 14.17 -7.17
N ASP A 111 -11.80 13.27 -7.38
CA ASP A 111 -11.49 12.71 -8.70
C ASP A 111 -10.73 11.38 -8.54
N ARG A 112 -11.49 10.28 -8.51
CA ARG A 112 -10.97 8.91 -8.33
C ARG A 112 -10.25 8.35 -9.56
N TRP A 113 -10.48 8.92 -10.74
CA TRP A 113 -9.91 8.45 -12.01
C TRP A 113 -8.64 9.20 -12.41
N GLY A 114 -8.43 10.38 -11.85
CA GLY A 114 -7.28 11.20 -12.16
C GLY A 114 -5.95 10.60 -11.70
N TYR A 115 -4.93 10.78 -12.53
CA TYR A 115 -3.53 10.46 -12.23
C TYR A 115 -3.05 10.97 -10.86
N GLY A 116 -3.59 12.12 -10.44
CA GLY A 116 -3.27 12.78 -9.17
C GLY A 116 -3.55 11.94 -7.91
N VAL A 117 -4.41 10.91 -8.02
CA VAL A 117 -4.66 9.97 -6.92
C VAL A 117 -3.40 9.23 -6.49
N TYR A 118 -2.56 8.82 -7.44
CA TYR A 118 -1.31 8.11 -7.13
C TYR A 118 -0.09 9.01 -7.27
N SER A 119 -0.02 9.86 -8.30
CA SER A 119 1.17 10.70 -8.54
C SER A 119 1.39 11.75 -7.46
N GLY A 120 0.32 12.29 -6.86
CA GLY A 120 0.39 13.24 -5.75
C GLY A 120 1.05 12.63 -4.50
N PRO A 121 0.48 11.54 -3.94
CA PRO A 121 1.09 10.83 -2.82
C PRO A 121 2.51 10.32 -3.12
N ILE A 122 2.75 9.73 -4.30
CA ILE A 122 4.07 9.20 -4.67
C ILE A 122 5.10 10.33 -4.77
N GLY A 123 4.80 11.41 -5.51
CA GLY A 123 5.71 12.53 -5.68
C GLY A 123 6.06 13.19 -4.36
N THR A 124 5.06 13.41 -3.51
CA THR A 124 5.25 13.97 -2.17
C THR A 124 6.10 13.05 -1.30
N ALA A 125 5.81 11.75 -1.27
CA ALA A 125 6.55 10.80 -0.46
C ALA A 125 8.00 10.65 -0.92
N VAL A 126 8.26 10.57 -2.24
CA VAL A 126 9.61 10.52 -2.82
C VAL A 126 10.39 11.77 -2.43
N LEU A 127 9.81 12.96 -2.56
CA LEU A 127 10.46 14.21 -2.16
C LEU A 127 10.85 14.20 -0.67
N VAL A 128 9.92 13.79 0.20
CA VAL A 128 10.15 13.71 1.64
C VAL A 128 11.25 12.69 1.99
N ILE A 129 11.24 11.51 1.36
CA ILE A 129 12.29 10.49 1.51
C ILE A 129 13.65 11.04 1.07
N THR A 130 13.72 11.64 -0.12
CA THR A 130 14.95 12.18 -0.69
C THR A 130 15.56 13.26 0.23
N VAL A 131 14.76 14.23 0.68
CA VAL A 131 15.23 15.29 1.58
C VAL A 131 15.82 14.69 2.86
N LYS A 132 15.11 13.74 3.47
CA LYS A 132 15.57 13.09 4.70
C LYS A 132 16.86 12.30 4.49
N TRP A 133 16.94 11.51 3.42
CA TRP A 133 18.13 10.70 3.14
C TRP A 133 19.34 11.58 2.84
N LEU A 134 19.17 12.69 2.12
CA LEU A 134 20.23 13.67 1.90
C LEU A 134 20.73 14.30 3.21
N GLN A 135 19.82 14.66 4.13
CA GLN A 135 20.20 15.14 5.47
C GLN A 135 21.02 14.08 6.22
N LYS A 136 20.56 12.83 6.22
CA LYS A 136 21.24 11.71 6.90
C LYS A 136 22.59 11.37 6.26
N MET A 137 22.72 11.47 4.94
CA MET A 137 23.99 11.32 4.22
C MET A 137 24.98 12.40 4.62
N LYS A 138 24.52 13.65 4.77
CA LYS A 138 25.34 14.78 5.23
C LYS A 138 25.84 14.57 6.66
N GLU A 139 24.97 14.12 7.56
CA GLU A 139 25.30 13.82 8.97
C GLU A 139 26.30 12.66 9.08
N LYS A 140 26.07 11.57 8.34
CA LYS A 140 26.92 10.38 8.37
C LYS A 140 28.20 10.51 7.53
N LYS A 141 28.31 11.54 6.68
CA LYS A 141 29.37 11.70 5.66
C LYS A 141 29.53 10.44 4.79
N GLY A 142 28.42 9.84 4.39
CA GLY A 142 28.41 8.58 3.63
C GLY A 142 27.05 8.28 3.01
N LEU A 143 26.99 7.28 2.13
CA LEU A 143 25.75 6.90 1.43
C LEU A 143 24.71 6.34 2.40
N TYR A 144 23.45 6.73 2.20
CA TYR A 144 22.32 6.19 2.94
C TYR A 144 21.10 6.04 2.01
N PRO A 145 20.39 4.90 2.04
CA PRO A 145 20.77 3.61 2.64
C PRO A 145 22.03 2.99 2.00
N ASP A 146 22.45 1.81 2.43
CA ASP A 146 23.62 1.15 1.83
C ASP A 146 23.37 0.79 0.36
N ARG A 147 24.44 0.72 -0.44
CA ARG A 147 24.36 0.44 -1.89
C ARG A 147 23.61 -0.87 -2.20
N SER A 148 23.73 -1.89 -1.35
CA SER A 148 23.01 -3.16 -1.49
C SER A 148 21.49 -2.99 -1.34
N VAL A 149 21.03 -2.09 -0.47
CA VAL A 149 19.61 -1.78 -0.30
C VAL A 149 19.07 -1.10 -1.56
N TYR A 150 19.87 -0.22 -2.17
CA TYR A 150 19.50 0.39 -3.46
C TYR A 150 19.33 -0.65 -4.57
N THR A 151 20.28 -1.57 -4.75
CA THR A 151 20.24 -2.53 -5.86
C THR A 151 19.27 -3.69 -5.64
N GLN A 152 19.05 -4.10 -4.39
CA GLN A 152 18.20 -5.26 -4.08
C GLN A 152 16.76 -4.92 -3.73
N GLN A 153 16.48 -3.68 -3.31
CA GLN A 153 15.16 -3.29 -2.81
C GLN A 153 14.61 -2.06 -3.52
N ILE A 154 15.29 -0.92 -3.37
CA ILE A 154 14.75 0.38 -3.79
C ILE A 154 14.61 0.44 -5.31
N GLY A 155 15.70 0.16 -6.04
CA GLY A 155 15.70 0.18 -7.50
C GLY A 155 14.66 -0.76 -8.10
N PRO A 156 14.70 -2.08 -7.80
CA PRO A 156 13.68 -3.02 -8.26
C PRO A 156 12.26 -2.63 -7.83
N GLY A 157 12.08 -2.15 -6.60
CA GLY A 157 10.77 -1.73 -6.09
C GLY A 157 10.18 -0.55 -6.86
N PHE A 158 10.98 0.48 -7.15
CA PHE A 158 10.56 1.60 -8.00
C PHE A 158 10.32 1.18 -9.45
N CYS A 159 11.12 0.24 -10.00
CA CYS A 159 10.87 -0.30 -11.35
C CYS A 159 9.52 -1.01 -11.44
N PHE A 160 9.20 -1.90 -10.48
CA PHE A 160 7.89 -2.56 -10.42
C PHE A 160 6.75 -1.57 -10.17
N GLY A 161 6.98 -0.55 -9.33
CA GLY A 161 6.00 0.52 -9.09
C GLY A 161 5.71 1.35 -10.35
N ALA A 162 6.76 1.72 -11.09
CA ALA A 162 6.62 2.41 -12.37
C ALA A 162 5.90 1.53 -13.40
N LEU A 163 6.25 0.24 -13.50
CA LEU A 163 5.57 -0.71 -14.36
C LEU A 163 4.07 -0.82 -13.99
N ALA A 164 3.73 -0.92 -12.71
CA ALA A 164 2.34 -0.97 -12.26
C ALA A 164 1.57 0.29 -12.70
N LEU A 165 2.12 1.49 -12.49
CA LEU A 165 1.48 2.71 -12.95
C LEU A 165 1.37 2.77 -14.48
N MET A 166 2.38 2.31 -15.21
CA MET A 166 2.32 2.25 -16.67
C MET A 166 1.18 1.34 -17.14
N LEU A 167 1.05 0.15 -16.55
CA LEU A 167 -0.02 -0.79 -16.86
C LEU A 167 -1.40 -0.20 -16.59
N ARG A 168 -1.58 0.42 -15.42
CA ARG A 168 -2.85 1.04 -15.02
C ARG A 168 -3.26 2.22 -15.91
N PHE A 169 -2.31 3.03 -16.37
CA PHE A 169 -2.64 4.31 -16.99
C PHE A 169 -2.47 4.41 -18.50
N PHE A 170 -1.61 3.57 -19.09
CA PHE A 170 -1.28 3.66 -20.51
C PHE A 170 -1.64 2.39 -21.29
N PHE A 171 -1.69 1.24 -20.60
CA PHE A 171 -1.90 -0.06 -21.26
C PHE A 171 -3.20 -0.75 -20.85
N GLU A 172 -3.96 -0.18 -19.90
CA GLU A 172 -5.11 -0.85 -19.29
C GLU A 172 -6.18 -1.26 -20.30
N GLU A 173 -6.36 -0.48 -21.38
CA GLU A 173 -7.38 -0.75 -22.40
C GLU A 173 -6.98 -1.84 -23.41
N TRP A 174 -5.72 -2.32 -23.42
CA TRP A 174 -5.26 -3.30 -24.42
C TRP A 174 -5.91 -4.67 -24.24
N ASP A 175 -5.88 -5.18 -23.01
CA ASP A 175 -6.66 -6.33 -22.58
C ASP A 175 -6.84 -6.22 -21.06
N TYR A 176 -7.86 -5.46 -20.65
CA TYR A 176 -8.11 -5.07 -19.26
C TYR A 176 -7.93 -6.23 -18.30
N THR A 177 -8.52 -7.39 -18.58
CA THR A 177 -8.40 -8.58 -17.75
C THR A 177 -6.95 -8.94 -17.45
N TYR A 178 -6.11 -9.09 -18.48
CA TYR A 178 -4.72 -9.52 -18.29
C TYR A 178 -3.83 -8.39 -17.78
N VAL A 179 -4.00 -7.18 -18.33
CA VAL A 179 -3.19 -6.01 -17.97
C VAL A 179 -3.45 -5.61 -16.52
N HIS A 180 -4.72 -5.53 -16.10
CA HIS A 180 -5.10 -5.19 -14.73
C HIS A 180 -4.68 -6.29 -13.73
N SER A 181 -4.77 -7.56 -14.15
CA SER A 181 -4.28 -8.66 -13.31
C SER A 181 -2.75 -8.64 -13.15
N PHE A 182 -2.02 -8.28 -14.21
CA PHE A 182 -0.56 -8.13 -14.13
C PHE A 182 -0.15 -6.88 -13.34
N TYR A 183 -0.96 -5.82 -13.41
CA TYR A 183 -0.84 -4.65 -12.54
C TYR A 183 -0.88 -5.03 -11.05
N HIS A 184 -1.80 -5.90 -10.61
CA HIS A 184 -1.82 -6.39 -9.23
C HIS A 184 -0.50 -7.07 -8.83
N CYS A 185 0.04 -7.92 -9.69
CA CYS A 185 1.32 -8.60 -9.44
C CYS A 185 2.48 -7.60 -9.35
N ALA A 186 2.58 -6.66 -10.28
CA ALA A 186 3.63 -5.65 -10.30
C ALA A 186 3.54 -4.74 -9.06
N LEU A 187 2.33 -4.32 -8.69
CA LEU A 187 2.10 -3.50 -7.50
C LEU A 187 2.47 -4.26 -6.22
N ALA A 188 2.00 -5.49 -6.04
CA ALA A 188 2.34 -6.30 -4.87
C ALA A 188 3.86 -6.51 -4.72
N MET A 189 4.56 -6.79 -5.84
CA MET A 189 6.02 -6.89 -5.85
C MET A 189 6.68 -5.57 -5.45
N ALA A 190 6.20 -4.43 -5.95
CA ALA A 190 6.69 -3.12 -5.56
C ALA A 190 6.55 -2.88 -4.05
N LEU A 191 5.38 -3.17 -3.47
CA LEU A 191 5.13 -2.99 -2.03
C LEU A 191 6.06 -3.89 -1.18
N VAL A 192 6.27 -5.15 -1.57
CA VAL A 192 7.18 -6.08 -0.86
C VAL A 192 8.63 -5.59 -0.87
N LEU A 193 9.08 -5.08 -2.03
CA LEU A 193 10.46 -4.63 -2.24
C LEU A 193 10.74 -3.30 -1.54
N LEU A 194 9.80 -2.35 -1.62
CA LEU A 194 9.91 -1.03 -1.00
C LEU A 194 9.75 -1.08 0.52
N LEU A 195 9.04 -2.07 1.06
CA LEU A 195 8.98 -2.27 2.50
C LEU A 195 10.36 -2.70 3.04
N PRO A 196 10.92 -2.01 4.06
CA PRO A 196 12.20 -2.41 4.64
C PRO A 196 12.20 -3.87 5.10
N LYS A 197 13.37 -4.54 5.03
CA LYS A 197 13.50 -5.94 5.49
C LYS A 197 13.31 -6.08 7.00
N GLU A 198 13.63 -5.04 7.75
CA GLU A 198 13.52 -5.00 9.21
C GLU A 198 12.79 -3.74 9.64
N ASN A 199 11.80 -3.90 10.52
CA ASN A 199 11.18 -2.77 11.19
C ASN A 199 12.00 -2.36 12.42
N LYS A 200 12.92 -1.41 12.25
CA LYS A 200 13.73 -0.84 13.35
C LYS A 200 12.90 -0.06 14.37
N LYS A 201 11.63 0.23 14.06
CA LYS A 201 10.69 0.97 14.91
C LYS A 201 9.65 0.05 15.55
N ALA A 202 9.69 -1.25 15.27
CA ALA A 202 8.92 -2.20 16.06
C ALA A 202 9.48 -2.15 17.49
N GLY A 203 8.62 -1.82 18.47
CA GLY A 203 8.98 -1.97 19.87
C GLY A 203 9.50 -3.39 20.13
N SER A 204 10.36 -3.55 21.13
CA SER A 204 10.56 -4.88 21.70
C SER A 204 9.16 -5.43 22.07
N ALA A 205 8.97 -6.74 21.99
CA ALA A 205 7.80 -7.38 22.59
C ALA A 205 7.95 -7.25 24.12
N GLY A 206 7.77 -6.03 24.63
CA GLY A 206 7.67 -5.76 26.05
C GLY A 206 6.43 -6.47 26.56
N THR A 207 6.49 -6.88 27.82
CA THR A 207 5.33 -7.39 28.54
C THR A 207 4.17 -6.40 28.34
N PRO A 208 2.97 -6.85 27.92
CA PRO A 208 1.82 -5.96 27.79
C PRO A 208 1.65 -5.22 29.12
N ALA A 209 1.38 -3.90 29.03
CA ALA A 209 1.13 -3.10 30.22
C ALA A 209 0.02 -3.77 31.02
N ARG A 210 0.33 -4.26 32.22
CA ARG A 210 -0.70 -4.72 33.15
C ARG A 210 -1.47 -3.50 33.58
N LEU A 211 -2.75 -3.45 33.20
CA LEU A 211 -3.70 -2.51 33.76
C LEU A 211 -4.00 -2.97 35.18
N ASP A 212 -3.24 -2.47 36.15
CA ASP A 212 -3.56 -2.66 37.55
C ASP A 212 -4.68 -1.68 37.95
N CYS A 213 -5.49 -2.07 38.94
CA CYS A 213 -6.63 -1.29 39.45
C CYS A 213 -6.25 0.17 39.79
N SER A 214 -5.00 0.39 40.21
CA SER A 214 -4.42 1.70 40.53
C SER A 214 -4.34 2.64 39.31
N THR A 215 -4.20 2.12 38.10
CA THR A 215 -4.12 2.93 36.86
C THR A 215 -5.50 3.39 36.40
N LEU A 216 -6.56 2.65 36.73
CA LEU A 216 -7.96 3.00 36.43
C LEU A 216 -8.52 4.05 37.39
N CYS A 217 -8.07 4.06 38.65
CA CYS A 217 -8.58 4.97 39.68
C CYS A 217 -7.88 6.34 39.76
N CYS A 218 -6.86 6.61 38.92
CA CYS A 218 -6.14 7.89 38.92
C CYS A 218 -6.69 8.92 37.90
N CYS A 219 -7.81 8.64 37.24
CA CYS A 219 -8.59 9.66 36.53
C CYS A 219 -9.71 10.13 37.47
N VAL A 220 -9.35 11.00 38.43
CA VAL A 220 -10.30 11.80 39.20
C VAL A 220 -10.56 13.09 38.44
#